data_AF-A0A382GJ60-F1
#
_entry.id   AF-A0A382GJ60-F1
#
_cell.length_a   1.000
_cell.length_b   1.000
_cell.length_c   1.000
_cell.angle_alpha   90.00
_cell.angle_beta   90.00
_cell.angle_gamma   90.00
#
_symmetry.space_group_name_H-M   'P 1'
#
loop_
_entity.id
_entity.type
_entity.pdbx_description
1 polymer ?
#
loop_
_entity_poly.entity_id
_entity_poly.type
_entity_poly.pdbx_seq_one_letter_code
_entity_poly.pdbx_strand_id
1 'polypeptide(L)'
;MKEKNWQVYKFGGTSLADGTCLERVCELIHQNACSNLIVVVSAMAGVTDSLFKVLQTKNLEPIQVFMNLYQETIEKLIKDPATVRSLEDSFESDIEKIQQIFASLESGQLSHPETSIIIGFGEIWSARLLISLLAQNNDQDPLMREIHELNARKIINVSHGEMGPIVDWNKSQLGLEKEKNKITGILVMGGFLATDLDTNPTTLGRNGSDFSASIIAFLSNAESVTIWTDVDGVMTGDPNQVSGATIISQMSYDEATELAYFGAKVIHPKMMSPLI
;
A
#
# COMPACT_ATOMS: atom_id res chain seq x y z
N MET A 1 -7.72 14.66 27.21
CA MET A 1 -7.79 14.86 25.75
C MET A 1 -8.51 13.65 25.20
N LYS A 2 -9.56 13.79 24.38
CA LYS A 2 -10.11 12.63 23.68
C LYS A 2 -8.97 12.04 22.85
N GLU A 3 -8.62 10.78 23.09
CA GLU A 3 -7.69 10.07 22.20
C GLU A 3 -8.20 10.26 20.77
N LYS A 4 -7.33 10.77 19.90
CA LYS A 4 -7.67 10.88 18.48
C LYS A 4 -7.76 9.45 17.98
N ASN A 5 -8.98 8.95 17.91
CA ASN A 5 -9.25 7.62 17.41
C ASN A 5 -8.83 7.55 15.93
N TRP A 6 -7.95 6.61 15.60
CA TRP A 6 -7.49 6.31 14.24
C TRP A 6 -8.08 4.99 13.79
N GLN A 7 -8.42 4.90 12.52
CA GLN A 7 -8.68 3.63 11.85
C GLN A 7 -7.69 3.45 10.69
N VAL A 8 -7.42 2.20 10.33
CA VAL A 8 -6.56 1.89 9.18
C VAL A 8 -7.34 1.06 8.18
N TYR A 9 -7.42 1.53 6.94
CA TYR A 9 -7.90 0.74 5.80
C TYR A 9 -6.73 0.31 4.94
N LYS A 10 -6.73 -0.94 4.49
CA LYS A 10 -5.79 -1.42 3.48
C LYS A 10 -6.54 -1.90 2.26
N PHE A 11 -6.12 -1.46 1.08
CA PHE A 11 -6.65 -1.93 -0.20
C PHE A 11 -5.60 -2.76 -0.95
N GLY A 12 -5.98 -3.98 -1.36
CA GLY A 12 -5.15 -4.84 -2.19
C GLY A 12 -5.08 -4.39 -3.65
N GLY A 13 -4.17 -4.96 -4.43
CA GLY A 13 -3.97 -4.56 -5.83
C GLY A 13 -5.19 -4.81 -6.73
N THR A 14 -5.96 -5.87 -6.47
CA THR A 14 -7.23 -6.15 -7.16
C THR A 14 -8.31 -5.10 -6.84
N SER A 15 -8.31 -4.56 -5.62
CA SER A 15 -9.18 -3.44 -5.24
C SER A 15 -8.80 -2.10 -5.90
N LEU A 16 -7.66 -2.06 -6.59
CA LEU A 16 -7.09 -0.87 -7.24
C LEU A 16 -6.82 -1.14 -8.73
N ALA A 17 -7.45 -2.17 -9.32
CA ALA A 17 -7.07 -2.68 -10.63
C ALA A 17 -7.31 -1.69 -11.77
N ASP A 18 -8.38 -0.89 -11.69
CA ASP A 18 -8.78 0.07 -12.72
C ASP A 18 -9.52 1.27 -12.12
N GLY A 19 -9.94 2.19 -12.99
CA GLY A 19 -10.66 3.39 -12.56
C GLY A 19 -11.98 3.12 -11.82
N THR A 20 -12.74 2.09 -12.20
CA THR A 20 -14.00 1.75 -11.51
C THR A 20 -13.73 1.18 -10.12
N CYS A 21 -12.66 0.39 -9.97
CA CYS A 21 -12.19 -0.03 -8.65
C CYS A 21 -11.79 1.17 -7.78
N LEU A 22 -11.06 2.14 -8.32
CA LEU A 22 -10.64 3.33 -7.59
C LEU A 22 -11.81 4.22 -7.15
N GLU A 23 -12.82 4.42 -8.00
CA GLU A 23 -14.06 5.12 -7.64
C GLU A 23 -14.74 4.46 -6.43
N ARG A 24 -14.86 3.13 -6.46
CA ARG A 24 -15.41 2.35 -5.34
C ARG A 24 -14.57 2.48 -4.07
N VAL A 25 -13.24 2.52 -4.18
CA VAL A 25 -12.35 2.75 -3.04
C VAL A 25 -12.58 4.14 -2.43
N CYS A 26 -12.72 5.19 -3.25
CA CYS A 26 -13.07 6.52 -2.77
C CYS A 26 -14.42 6.53 -2.02
N GLU A 27 -15.44 5.85 -2.55
CA GLU A 27 -16.75 5.72 -1.88
C GLU A 27 -16.63 5.06 -0.51
N LEU A 28 -15.89 3.95 -0.40
CA LEU A 28 -15.67 3.26 0.87
C LEU A 28 -14.94 4.14 1.90
N ILE A 29 -13.97 4.94 1.45
CA ILE A 29 -13.25 5.90 2.29
C ILE A 29 -14.20 7.01 2.78
N HIS A 30 -15.04 7.57 1.91
CA HIS A 30 -16.00 8.62 2.27
C HIS A 30 -17.14 8.11 3.17
N GLN A 31 -17.54 6.84 3.05
CA GLN A 31 -18.52 6.21 3.94
C GLN A 31 -17.99 5.96 5.36
N ASN A 32 -16.67 5.96 5.54
CA ASN A 32 -16.06 5.79 6.86
C ASN A 32 -16.35 6.99 7.77
N ALA A 33 -17.02 6.74 8.90
CA ALA A 33 -17.42 7.77 9.87
C ALA A 33 -16.29 8.23 10.82
N CYS A 34 -15.07 7.68 10.71
CA CYS A 34 -13.96 8.08 11.56
C CYS A 34 -13.30 9.36 11.02
N SER A 35 -13.08 10.33 11.91
CA SER A 35 -12.45 11.61 11.56
C SER A 35 -10.96 11.47 11.21
N ASN A 36 -10.29 10.40 11.65
CA ASN A 36 -8.90 10.13 11.30
C ASN A 36 -8.76 8.73 10.72
N LEU A 37 -8.40 8.66 9.45
CA LEU A 37 -8.26 7.42 8.70
C LEU A 37 -6.87 7.38 8.06
N ILE A 38 -6.15 6.29 8.26
CA ILE A 38 -4.95 5.98 7.47
C ILE A 38 -5.35 4.97 6.40
N VAL A 39 -4.99 5.25 5.16
CA VAL A 39 -5.25 4.38 4.01
C VAL A 39 -3.92 3.86 3.49
N VAL A 40 -3.75 2.55 3.51
CA VAL A 40 -2.59 1.84 2.98
C VAL A 40 -2.97 1.20 1.65
N VAL A 41 -2.24 1.49 0.58
CA VAL A 41 -2.50 0.92 -0.75
C VAL A 41 -1.36 0.02 -1.20
N SER A 42 -1.71 -1.09 -1.85
CA SER A 42 -0.79 -1.88 -2.66
C SER A 42 -0.64 -1.27 -4.06
N ALA A 43 0.37 -1.69 -4.82
CA ALA A 43 0.41 -1.44 -6.25
C ALA A 43 -0.86 -1.97 -6.93
N MET A 44 -1.26 -1.35 -8.05
CA MET A 44 -2.39 -1.83 -8.87
C MET A 44 -2.12 -3.27 -9.35
N ALA A 45 -3.19 -4.02 -9.63
CA ALA A 45 -3.12 -5.43 -10.00
C ALA A 45 -2.09 -5.70 -11.11
N GLY A 46 -1.17 -6.62 -10.86
CA GLY A 46 -0.13 -7.04 -11.82
C GLY A 46 1.08 -6.12 -11.94
N VAL A 47 1.05 -4.91 -11.37
CA VAL A 47 2.15 -3.92 -11.54
C VAL A 47 3.44 -4.39 -10.88
N THR A 48 3.38 -4.89 -9.66
CA THR A 48 4.58 -5.39 -8.96
C THR A 48 5.24 -6.55 -9.74
N ASP A 49 4.44 -7.46 -10.29
CA ASP A 49 4.93 -8.58 -11.11
C ASP A 49 5.58 -8.09 -12.41
N SER A 50 4.97 -7.10 -13.06
CA SER A 50 5.56 -6.44 -14.23
C SER A 50 6.85 -5.71 -13.89
N LEU A 51 6.93 -5.02 -12.75
CA LEU A 51 8.18 -4.39 -12.28
C LEU A 51 9.27 -5.42 -11.97
N PHE A 52 8.93 -6.59 -11.44
CA PHE A 52 9.88 -7.70 -11.32
C PHE A 52 10.39 -8.19 -12.67
N LYS A 53 9.54 -8.26 -13.69
CA LYS A 53 9.97 -8.58 -15.07
C LYS A 53 10.86 -7.47 -15.66
N VAL A 54 10.57 -6.20 -15.37
CA VAL A 54 11.42 -5.06 -15.75
C VAL A 54 12.81 -5.20 -15.13
N LEU A 55 12.92 -5.59 -13.86
CA LEU A 55 14.20 -5.85 -13.21
C LEU A 55 15.00 -6.98 -13.89
N GLN A 56 14.33 -8.07 -14.26
CA GLN A 56 14.96 -9.23 -14.89
C GLN A 56 15.44 -8.95 -16.32
N THR A 57 14.60 -8.26 -17.10
CA THR A 57 14.85 -7.98 -18.52
C THR A 57 15.61 -6.67 -18.76
N LYS A 58 15.63 -5.79 -17.76
CA LYS A 58 16.12 -4.40 -17.84
C LYS A 58 15.46 -3.62 -18.98
N ASN A 59 14.20 -3.93 -19.24
CA ASN A 59 13.38 -3.34 -20.29
C ASN A 59 12.03 -2.92 -19.71
N LEU A 60 11.49 -1.79 -20.16
CA LEU A 60 10.20 -1.27 -19.69
C LEU A 60 8.99 -1.93 -20.37
N GLU A 61 9.18 -2.72 -21.43
CA GLU A 61 8.11 -3.41 -22.13
C GLU A 61 7.11 -4.15 -21.20
N PRO A 62 7.54 -4.86 -20.13
CA PRO A 62 6.61 -5.57 -19.25
C PRO A 62 5.63 -4.66 -18.48
N ILE A 63 5.95 -3.38 -18.31
CA ILE A 63 5.05 -2.39 -17.66
C ILE A 63 4.29 -1.53 -18.67
N GLN A 64 4.50 -1.66 -19.98
CA GLN A 64 3.85 -0.82 -20.99
C GLN A 64 2.32 -0.90 -20.95
N VAL A 65 1.78 -2.10 -20.72
CA VAL A 65 0.34 -2.30 -20.55
C VAL A 65 -0.20 -1.49 -19.38
N PHE A 66 0.54 -1.47 -18.27
CA PHE A 66 0.17 -0.68 -17.11
C PHE A 66 0.33 0.83 -17.37
N MET A 67 1.38 1.27 -18.08
CA MET A 67 1.55 2.68 -18.43
C MET A 67 0.33 3.21 -19.20
N ASN A 68 -0.15 2.44 -20.18
CA ASN A 68 -1.36 2.80 -20.94
C ASN A 68 -2.60 2.83 -20.03
N LEU A 69 -2.80 1.81 -19.19
CA LEU A 69 -3.92 1.77 -18.24
C LEU A 69 -3.89 2.94 -17.25
N TYR A 70 -2.71 3.33 -16.78
CA TYR A 70 -2.51 4.45 -15.85
C TYR A 70 -2.90 5.77 -16.51
N GLN A 71 -2.46 6.00 -17.76
CA GLN A 71 -2.86 7.16 -18.57
C GLN A 71 -4.37 7.19 -18.82
N GLU A 72 -4.95 6.08 -19.28
CA GLU A 72 -6.41 5.96 -19.51
C GLU A 72 -7.20 6.25 -18.22
N THR A 73 -6.69 5.80 -17.07
CA THR A 73 -7.33 6.02 -15.77
C THR A 73 -7.27 7.50 -15.37
N ILE A 74 -6.13 8.17 -15.58
CA ILE A 74 -5.98 9.61 -15.34
C ILE A 74 -6.95 10.38 -16.24
N GLU A 75 -6.93 10.12 -17.55
CA GLU A 75 -7.79 10.82 -18.53
C GLU A 75 -9.28 10.66 -18.21
N LYS A 76 -9.68 9.46 -17.76
CA LYS A 76 -11.08 9.15 -17.46
C LYS A 76 -11.56 9.78 -16.16
N LEU A 77 -10.73 9.82 -15.11
CA LEU A 77 -11.18 10.14 -13.75
C LEU A 77 -10.74 11.52 -13.25
N ILE A 78 -9.60 12.02 -13.70
CA ILE A 78 -9.06 13.30 -13.24
C ILE A 78 -9.54 14.41 -14.18
N LYS A 79 -10.32 15.34 -13.64
CA LYS A 79 -10.98 16.42 -14.38
C LYS A 79 -10.11 17.68 -14.45
N ASP A 80 -9.30 17.93 -13.42
CA ASP A 80 -8.44 19.11 -13.36
C ASP A 80 -7.18 18.92 -14.23
N PRO A 81 -6.97 19.73 -15.29
CA PRO A 81 -5.82 19.59 -16.17
C PRO A 81 -4.47 19.81 -15.47
N ALA A 82 -4.41 20.63 -14.41
CA ALA A 82 -3.18 20.84 -13.67
C ALA A 82 -2.78 19.57 -12.89
N THR A 83 -3.77 18.89 -12.29
CA THR A 83 -3.58 17.61 -11.61
C THR A 83 -3.20 16.49 -12.58
N VAL A 84 -3.85 16.41 -13.76
CA VAL A 84 -3.47 15.46 -14.85
C VAL A 84 -1.99 15.60 -15.17
N ARG A 85 -1.57 16.83 -15.53
CA ARG A 85 -0.17 17.11 -15.89
C ARG A 85 0.79 16.76 -14.75
N SER A 86 0.44 17.11 -13.51
CA SER A 86 1.30 16.80 -12.36
C SER A 86 1.49 15.29 -12.15
N LEU A 87 0.46 14.48 -12.39
CA LEU A 87 0.54 13.02 -12.29
C LEU A 87 1.38 12.43 -13.42
N GLU A 88 1.19 12.91 -14.66
CA GLU A 88 1.96 12.50 -15.83
C GLU A 88 3.44 12.86 -15.69
N ASP A 89 3.76 14.11 -15.35
CA ASP A 89 5.14 14.58 -15.15
C ASP A 89 5.84 13.76 -14.04
N SER A 90 5.14 13.45 -12.95
CA SER A 90 5.68 12.64 -11.85
C SER A 90 5.91 11.18 -12.26
N PHE A 91 5.00 10.63 -13.07
CA PHE A 91 5.11 9.27 -13.58
C PHE A 91 6.28 9.14 -14.57
N GLU A 92 6.40 10.09 -15.51
CA GLU A 92 7.51 10.13 -16.47
C GLU A 92 8.86 10.26 -15.74
N SER A 93 8.95 11.13 -14.73
CA SER A 93 10.17 11.26 -13.92
C SER A 93 10.56 9.96 -13.20
N ASP A 94 9.57 9.20 -12.71
CA ASP A 94 9.84 7.89 -12.10
C ASP A 94 10.33 6.88 -13.15
N ILE A 95 9.78 6.89 -14.37
CA ILE A 95 10.24 6.04 -15.49
C ILE A 95 11.68 6.41 -15.89
N GLU A 96 11.99 7.70 -16.04
CA GLU A 96 13.35 8.18 -16.31
C GLU A 96 14.33 7.71 -15.23
N LYS A 97 13.90 7.71 -13.97
CA LYS A 97 14.72 7.21 -12.86
C LYS A 97 15.01 5.71 -12.97
N ILE A 98 14.04 4.89 -13.41
CA ILE A 98 14.28 3.46 -13.70
C ILE A 98 15.32 3.32 -14.81
N GLN A 99 15.20 4.09 -15.90
CA GLN A 99 16.15 4.06 -17.01
C GLN A 99 17.55 4.50 -16.59
N GLN A 100 17.66 5.55 -15.77
CA GLN A 100 18.93 6.03 -15.22
C GLN A 100 19.61 4.96 -14.37
N ILE A 101 18.87 4.27 -13.50
CA ILE A 101 19.38 3.15 -12.70
C ILE A 101 19.95 2.06 -13.63
N PHE A 102 19.25 1.70 -14.70
CA PHE A 102 19.76 0.71 -15.66
C PHE A 102 20.99 1.19 -16.44
N ALA A 103 21.04 2.48 -16.81
CA ALA A 103 22.16 3.06 -17.51
C ALA A 103 23.44 3.14 -16.64
N SER A 104 23.31 3.27 -15.32
CA SER A 104 24.43 3.34 -14.38
C SER A 104 24.97 1.97 -13.93
N LEU A 105 24.45 0.86 -14.45
CA LEU A 105 24.88 -0.49 -14.05
C LEU A 105 26.27 -0.84 -14.61
N GLU A 106 27.32 -0.63 -13.83
CA GLU A 106 28.69 -1.02 -14.19
C GLU A 106 28.91 -2.55 -14.15
N SER A 107 28.35 -3.23 -13.13
CA SER A 107 28.55 -4.66 -12.87
C SER A 107 27.50 -5.57 -13.52
N GLY A 108 26.47 -4.97 -14.13
CA GLY A 108 25.31 -5.69 -14.65
C GLY A 108 24.37 -6.27 -13.58
N GLN A 109 24.62 -6.05 -12.29
CA GLN A 109 23.73 -6.49 -11.21
C GLN A 109 23.17 -5.29 -10.44
N LEU A 110 21.87 -5.34 -10.13
CA LEU A 110 21.22 -4.33 -9.31
C LEU A 110 21.50 -4.60 -7.83
N SER A 111 21.78 -3.53 -7.09
CA SER A 111 21.83 -3.57 -5.63
C SER A 111 20.43 -3.78 -5.03
N HIS A 112 20.37 -4.18 -3.76
CA HIS A 112 19.11 -4.29 -3.02
C HIS A 112 18.32 -2.96 -2.96
N PRO A 113 18.96 -1.80 -2.71
CA PRO A 113 18.26 -0.51 -2.74
C PRO A 113 17.68 -0.17 -4.11
N GLU A 114 18.43 -0.36 -5.21
CA GLU A 114 17.93 -0.09 -6.57
C GLU A 114 16.74 -0.98 -6.91
N THR A 115 16.83 -2.27 -6.59
CA THR A 115 15.73 -3.22 -6.75
C THR A 115 14.49 -2.75 -6.01
N SER A 116 14.66 -2.34 -4.74
CA SER A 116 13.58 -1.88 -3.85
C SER A 116 12.97 -0.55 -4.28
N ILE A 117 13.77 0.34 -4.90
CA ILE A 117 13.29 1.58 -5.51
C ILE A 117 12.33 1.24 -6.65
N ILE A 118 12.78 0.42 -7.60
CA ILE A 118 12.03 0.11 -8.82
C ILE A 118 10.71 -0.58 -8.50
N ILE A 119 10.71 -1.65 -7.70
CA ILE A 119 9.47 -2.36 -7.36
C ILE A 119 8.51 -1.51 -6.54
N GLY A 120 9.04 -0.60 -5.71
CA GLY A 120 8.23 0.26 -4.86
C GLY A 120 7.48 1.37 -5.60
N PHE A 121 7.79 1.60 -6.88
CA PHE A 121 7.04 2.58 -7.67
C PHE A 121 5.58 2.18 -7.86
N GLY A 122 5.26 0.88 -7.90
CA GLY A 122 3.88 0.42 -8.01
C GLY A 122 2.99 0.99 -6.91
N GLU A 123 3.43 0.93 -5.65
CA GLU A 123 2.70 1.47 -4.51
C GLU A 123 2.65 3.00 -4.55
N ILE A 124 3.74 3.66 -4.97
CA ILE A 124 3.80 5.12 -5.11
C ILE A 124 2.78 5.62 -6.14
N TRP A 125 2.70 4.98 -7.31
CA TRP A 125 1.77 5.37 -8.38
C TRP A 125 0.31 5.21 -7.94
N SER A 126 -0.01 4.07 -7.31
CA SER A 126 -1.36 3.84 -6.78
C SER A 126 -1.76 4.85 -5.69
N ALA A 127 -0.83 5.20 -4.79
CA ALA A 127 -1.08 6.16 -3.71
C ALA A 127 -1.31 7.57 -4.27
N ARG A 128 -0.47 8.03 -5.20
CA ARG A 128 -0.62 9.35 -5.83
C ARG A 128 -1.95 9.48 -6.55
N LEU A 129 -2.33 8.47 -7.34
CA LEU A 129 -3.60 8.45 -8.05
C LEU A 129 -4.80 8.51 -7.08
N LEU A 130 -4.78 7.71 -6.01
CA LEU A 130 -5.84 7.73 -5.01
C LEU A 130 -5.93 9.08 -4.27
N ILE A 131 -4.79 9.67 -3.90
CA ILE A 131 -4.74 11.00 -3.25
C ILE A 131 -5.37 12.06 -4.15
N SER A 132 -5.01 12.10 -5.43
CA SER A 132 -5.58 13.04 -6.39
C SER A 132 -7.08 12.86 -6.57
N LEU A 133 -7.56 11.61 -6.62
CA LEU A 133 -9.00 11.31 -6.73
C LEU A 133 -9.77 11.73 -5.49
N LEU A 134 -9.27 11.41 -4.29
CA LEU A 134 -9.89 11.85 -3.05
C LEU A 134 -9.92 13.37 -2.96
N ALA A 135 -8.82 14.04 -3.30
CA ALA A 135 -8.74 15.51 -3.21
C ALA A 135 -9.72 16.19 -4.17
N GLN A 136 -9.85 15.67 -5.39
CA GLN A 136 -10.81 16.17 -6.38
C GLN A 136 -12.26 15.96 -5.93
N ASN A 137 -12.56 14.83 -5.31
CA ASN A 137 -13.91 14.44 -4.90
C ASN A 137 -14.18 14.69 -3.42
N ASN A 138 -13.43 15.60 -2.78
CA ASN A 138 -13.54 15.85 -1.34
C ASN A 138 -14.90 16.44 -0.93
N ASP A 139 -15.64 17.02 -1.87
CA ASP A 139 -17.03 17.45 -1.68
C ASP A 139 -18.00 16.29 -1.40
N GLN A 140 -17.60 15.06 -1.72
CA GLN A 140 -18.35 13.84 -1.41
C GLN A 140 -18.03 13.28 -0.02
N ASP A 141 -16.97 13.75 0.66
CA ASP A 141 -16.66 13.33 2.03
C ASP A 141 -17.59 14.04 3.03
N PRO A 142 -18.51 13.34 3.73
CA PRO A 142 -19.45 13.98 4.66
C PRO A 142 -18.76 14.69 5.82
N LEU A 143 -17.52 14.30 6.11
CA LEU A 143 -16.70 14.87 7.19
C LEU A 143 -15.77 15.99 6.70
N MET A 144 -15.69 16.22 5.38
CA MET A 144 -14.78 17.20 4.76
C MET A 144 -13.34 17.08 5.28
N ARG A 145 -12.83 15.85 5.41
CA ARG A 145 -11.50 15.57 5.96
C ARG A 145 -10.44 16.10 5.01
N GLU A 146 -9.38 16.66 5.58
CA GLU A 146 -8.20 16.97 4.77
C GLU A 146 -7.50 15.68 4.34
N ILE A 147 -6.94 15.69 3.13
CA ILE A 147 -6.27 14.54 2.54
C ILE A 147 -4.78 14.82 2.47
N HIS A 148 -3.97 13.89 2.98
CA HIS A 148 -2.53 14.04 3.13
C HIS A 148 -1.80 12.78 2.70
N GLU A 149 -0.61 12.95 2.12
CA GLU A 149 0.31 11.83 1.85
C GLU A 149 1.14 11.53 3.10
N LEU A 150 1.32 10.24 3.39
CA LEU A 150 2.32 9.74 4.33
C LEU A 150 3.40 8.96 3.57
N ASN A 151 4.67 9.33 3.80
CA ASN A 151 5.79 8.64 3.20
C ASN A 151 6.21 7.44 4.05
N ALA A 152 5.81 6.24 3.62
CA ALA A 152 6.14 4.98 4.27
C ALA A 152 7.64 4.78 4.53
N ARG A 153 8.52 5.19 3.61
CA ARG A 153 9.98 5.03 3.77
C ARG A 153 10.56 5.92 4.87
N LYS A 154 9.89 7.02 5.23
CA LYS A 154 10.33 7.86 6.35
C LYS A 154 9.76 7.39 7.69
N ILE A 155 8.76 6.51 7.66
CA ILE A 155 8.08 5.99 8.84
C ILE A 155 8.61 4.60 9.17
N ILE A 156 8.48 3.63 8.26
CA ILE A 156 8.76 2.22 8.54
C ILE A 156 10.26 1.94 8.40
N ASN A 157 10.91 1.70 9.53
CA ASN A 157 12.31 1.34 9.60
C ASN A 157 12.45 -0.13 9.99
N VAL A 158 13.27 -0.89 9.26
CA VAL A 158 13.44 -2.33 9.46
C VAL A 158 14.89 -2.77 9.38
N SER A 159 15.19 -3.91 9.99
CA SER A 159 16.34 -4.74 9.65
C SER A 159 15.84 -6.07 9.04
N HIS A 160 16.70 -6.79 8.33
CA HIS A 160 16.34 -8.10 7.75
C HIS A 160 17.01 -9.21 8.55
N GLY A 161 16.19 -10.04 9.22
CA GLY A 161 16.61 -11.28 9.84
C GLY A 161 16.28 -12.50 8.98
N GLU A 162 16.66 -13.69 9.44
CA GLU A 162 16.43 -14.95 8.71
C GLU A 162 14.95 -15.23 8.42
N MET A 163 14.05 -14.78 9.31
CA MET A 163 12.60 -14.94 9.17
C MET A 163 11.91 -13.76 8.46
N GLY A 164 12.67 -12.76 7.98
CA GLY A 164 12.18 -11.59 7.25
C GLY A 164 12.39 -10.26 8.00
N PRO A 165 11.63 -9.21 7.64
CA PRO A 165 11.83 -7.87 8.22
C PRO A 165 11.47 -7.84 9.70
N ILE A 166 12.32 -7.17 10.48
CA ILE A 166 12.15 -6.89 11.91
C ILE A 166 12.01 -5.37 12.05
N VAL A 167 10.91 -4.92 12.62
CA VAL A 167 10.60 -3.48 12.74
C VAL A 167 11.41 -2.85 13.87
N ASP A 168 12.08 -1.75 13.58
CA ASP A 168 12.59 -0.84 14.61
C ASP A 168 11.44 0.06 15.07
N TRP A 169 10.74 -0.36 16.12
CA TRP A 169 9.55 0.33 16.63
C TRP A 169 9.85 1.75 17.10
N ASN A 170 10.99 1.97 17.76
CA ASN A 170 11.34 3.29 18.28
C ASN A 170 11.64 4.27 17.14
N LYS A 171 12.47 3.86 16.16
CA LYS A 171 12.77 4.69 15.00
C LYS A 171 11.52 4.94 14.15
N SER A 172 10.64 3.93 14.05
CA SER A 172 9.40 4.06 13.28
C SER A 172 8.36 4.95 13.94
N GLN A 173 8.25 4.92 15.27
CA GLN A 173 7.41 5.83 16.04
C GLN A 173 7.85 7.29 15.84
N LEU A 174 9.15 7.57 15.96
CA LEU A 174 9.70 8.90 15.70
C LEU A 174 9.47 9.35 14.26
N GLY A 175 9.61 8.43 13.29
CA GLY A 175 9.32 8.68 11.89
C GLY A 175 7.86 9.09 11.66
N LEU A 176 6.92 8.36 12.28
CA LEU A 176 5.49 8.70 12.22
C LEU A 176 5.21 10.07 12.83
N GLU A 177 5.72 10.34 14.03
CA GLU A 177 5.50 11.61 14.72
C GLU A 177 5.98 12.80 13.88
N LYS A 178 7.12 12.65 13.20
CA LYS A 178 7.69 13.66 12.31
C LYS A 178 6.89 13.84 11.03
N GLU A 179 6.55 12.76 10.33
CA GLU A 179 5.83 12.85 9.04
C GLU A 179 4.39 13.29 9.24
N LYS A 180 3.70 12.75 10.25
CA LYS A 180 2.33 13.12 10.56
C LYS A 180 2.24 14.54 11.12
N ASN A 181 3.21 15.03 11.90
CA ASN A 181 3.26 16.40 12.41
C ASN A 181 1.89 17.00 12.82
N LYS A 182 1.13 16.30 13.68
CA LYS A 182 -0.22 16.68 14.15
C LYS A 182 -1.34 16.71 13.10
N ILE A 183 -1.08 16.36 11.84
CA ILE A 183 -2.05 16.18 10.76
C ILE A 183 -3.14 15.19 11.16
N THR A 184 -4.35 15.47 10.70
CA THR A 184 -5.59 14.72 10.90
C THR A 184 -6.35 14.63 9.58
N GLY A 185 -7.36 13.77 9.49
CA GLY A 185 -8.13 13.55 8.27
C GLY A 185 -7.81 12.20 7.61
N ILE A 186 -7.71 12.17 6.29
CA ILE A 186 -7.39 10.97 5.50
C ILE A 186 -5.90 11.02 5.14
N LEU A 187 -5.13 10.04 5.62
CA LEU A 187 -3.69 9.96 5.43
C LEU A 187 -3.38 8.74 4.56
N VAL A 188 -2.93 8.94 3.32
CA VAL A 188 -2.70 7.85 2.36
C VAL A 188 -1.21 7.53 2.26
N MET A 189 -0.86 6.25 2.30
CA MET A 189 0.51 5.77 2.09
C MET A 189 0.56 4.53 1.19
N GLY A 190 1.64 4.40 0.41
CA GLY A 190 2.00 3.13 -0.20
C GLY A 190 2.44 2.12 0.88
N GLY A 191 1.81 0.95 0.94
CA GLY A 191 2.26 -0.17 1.76
C GLY A 191 3.55 -0.78 1.21
N PHE A 192 4.04 -1.89 1.77
CA PHE A 192 5.23 -2.64 1.30
C PHE A 192 6.58 -1.91 1.37
N LEU A 193 6.60 -0.58 1.27
CA LEU A 193 7.79 0.27 1.30
C LEU A 193 8.32 0.44 2.73
N ALA A 194 9.64 0.35 2.88
CA ALA A 194 10.34 0.58 4.13
C ALA A 194 11.73 1.16 3.87
N THR A 195 12.45 1.46 4.96
CA THR A 195 13.85 1.86 4.94
C THR A 195 14.66 0.97 5.88
N ASP A 196 15.87 0.59 5.47
CA ASP A 196 16.76 -0.21 6.32
C ASP A 196 17.44 0.64 7.42
N LEU A 197 18.28 -0.01 8.24
CA LEU A 197 19.00 0.69 9.32
C LEU A 197 19.99 1.74 8.80
N ASP A 198 20.53 1.54 7.59
CA ASP A 198 21.49 2.39 6.91
C ASP A 198 20.82 3.48 6.06
N THR A 199 19.50 3.68 6.22
CA THR A 199 18.68 4.66 5.52
C THR A 199 18.47 4.40 4.02
N ASN A 200 18.75 3.19 3.54
CA ASN A 200 18.47 2.82 2.16
C ASN A 200 17.03 2.33 1.99
N PRO A 201 16.41 2.59 0.81
CA PRO A 201 15.12 2.02 0.47
C PRO A 201 15.15 0.50 0.51
N THR A 202 14.14 -0.10 1.15
CA THR A 202 13.94 -1.55 1.17
C THR A 202 12.45 -1.87 1.12
N THR A 203 12.10 -3.15 1.20
CA THR A 203 10.72 -3.61 1.19
C THR A 203 10.46 -4.63 2.29
N LEU A 204 9.18 -4.77 2.64
CA LEU A 204 8.69 -5.70 3.65
C LEU A 204 8.51 -7.14 3.12
N GLY A 205 8.77 -7.38 1.83
CA GLY A 205 8.60 -8.67 1.18
C GLY A 205 7.13 -9.04 0.95
N ARG A 206 6.86 -10.34 0.81
CA ARG A 206 5.53 -10.86 0.49
C ARG A 206 4.48 -10.41 1.50
N ASN A 207 3.32 -9.99 1.00
CA ASN A 207 2.20 -9.42 1.77
C ASN A 207 2.62 -8.19 2.60
N GLY A 208 3.64 -7.47 2.12
CA GLY A 208 4.20 -6.32 2.81
C GLY A 208 3.21 -5.18 3.01
N SER A 209 2.20 -4.98 2.15
CA SER A 209 1.18 -3.94 2.36
C SER A 209 0.26 -4.25 3.53
N ASP A 210 -0.10 -5.52 3.76
CA ASP A 210 -0.87 -5.92 4.96
C ASP A 210 -0.02 -5.70 6.21
N PHE A 211 1.27 -6.04 6.14
CA PHE A 211 2.19 -5.80 7.24
C PHE A 211 2.37 -4.30 7.53
N SER A 212 2.47 -3.46 6.49
CA SER A 212 2.47 -1.99 6.64
C SER A 212 1.22 -1.49 7.35
N ALA A 213 0.04 -2.02 7.01
CA ALA A 213 -1.22 -1.65 7.66
C ALA A 213 -1.22 -1.98 9.16
N SER A 214 -0.69 -3.14 9.54
CA SER A 214 -0.56 -3.51 10.94
C SER A 214 0.49 -2.68 11.69
N ILE A 215 1.64 -2.41 11.07
CA ILE A 215 2.68 -1.55 11.65
C ILE A 215 2.11 -0.16 11.90
N ILE A 216 1.48 0.46 10.90
CA ILE A 216 0.97 1.82 11.05
C ILE A 216 -0.20 1.90 12.03
N ALA A 217 -1.03 0.85 12.12
CA ALA A 217 -2.08 0.75 13.12
C ALA A 217 -1.51 0.75 14.53
N PHE A 218 -0.49 -0.06 14.80
CA PHE A 218 0.20 -0.08 16.08
C PHE A 218 0.82 1.28 16.43
N LEU A 219 1.61 1.85 15.50
CA LEU A 219 2.28 3.15 15.71
C LEU A 219 1.30 4.32 15.91
N SER A 220 0.12 4.27 15.27
CA SER A 220 -0.90 5.31 15.38
C SER A 220 -1.90 5.09 16.52
N ASN A 221 -1.77 3.98 17.26
CA ASN A 221 -2.75 3.52 18.25
C ASN A 221 -4.17 3.47 17.64
N ALA A 222 -4.29 2.85 16.47
CA ALA A 222 -5.54 2.73 15.76
C ALA A 222 -6.48 1.72 16.45
N GLU A 223 -7.77 2.03 16.47
CA GLU A 223 -8.79 1.14 17.04
C GLU A 223 -9.08 -0.09 16.19
N SER A 224 -8.82 -0.02 14.87
CA SER A 224 -9.06 -1.15 13.98
C SER A 224 -8.23 -1.06 12.70
N VAL A 225 -7.98 -2.24 12.13
CA VAL A 225 -7.46 -2.42 10.77
C VAL A 225 -8.50 -3.16 9.95
N THR A 226 -8.90 -2.60 8.82
CA THR A 226 -9.79 -3.25 7.85
C THR A 226 -8.99 -3.57 6.58
N ILE A 227 -8.94 -4.85 6.23
CA ILE A 227 -8.32 -5.32 4.99
C ILE A 227 -9.40 -5.52 3.94
N TRP A 228 -9.39 -4.66 2.92
CA TRP A 228 -10.25 -4.76 1.75
C TRP A 228 -9.57 -5.64 0.70
N THR A 229 -10.19 -6.77 0.40
CA THR A 229 -9.72 -7.77 -0.57
C THR A 229 -10.88 -8.24 -1.45
N ASP A 230 -10.58 -9.13 -2.39
CA ASP A 230 -11.50 -9.75 -3.36
C ASP A 230 -12.33 -10.92 -2.79
N VAL A 231 -12.25 -11.20 -1.49
CA VAL A 231 -13.04 -12.21 -0.79
C VAL A 231 -13.81 -11.58 0.38
N ASP A 232 -15.01 -12.09 0.65
CA ASP A 232 -15.92 -11.56 1.69
C ASP A 232 -15.42 -11.75 3.13
N GLY A 233 -14.29 -12.45 3.30
CA GLY A 233 -13.65 -12.69 4.60
C GLY A 233 -12.92 -14.02 4.62
N VAL A 234 -12.54 -14.46 5.82
CA VAL A 234 -12.03 -15.81 6.02
C VAL A 234 -13.18 -16.79 5.96
N MET A 235 -13.02 -17.86 5.20
CA MET A 235 -14.02 -18.90 5.03
C MET A 235 -13.57 -20.20 5.71
N THR A 236 -14.51 -21.09 6.03
CA THR A 236 -14.25 -22.40 6.64
C THR A 236 -13.40 -23.34 5.76
N GLY A 237 -13.22 -23.00 4.49
CA GLY A 237 -12.35 -23.68 3.53
C GLY A 237 -12.20 -22.85 2.25
N ASP A 238 -11.31 -23.24 1.33
CA ASP A 238 -11.16 -22.57 0.02
C ASP A 238 -12.45 -22.76 -0.79
N PRO A 239 -13.22 -21.69 -1.10
CA PRO A 239 -14.49 -21.80 -1.81
C PRO A 239 -14.35 -22.34 -3.23
N ASN A 240 -13.15 -22.25 -3.82
CA ASN A 240 -12.87 -22.81 -5.15
C ASN A 240 -12.68 -24.33 -5.11
N GLN A 241 -12.44 -24.90 -3.92
CA GLN A 241 -12.19 -26.34 -3.73
C GLN A 241 -13.31 -27.02 -2.95
N VAL A 242 -13.98 -26.30 -2.05
CA VAL A 242 -14.99 -26.84 -1.13
C VAL A 242 -16.34 -26.16 -1.38
N SER A 243 -17.26 -26.91 -2.00
CA SER A 243 -18.65 -26.50 -2.13
C SER A 243 -19.30 -26.36 -0.75
N GLY A 244 -19.83 -25.19 -0.42
CA GLY A 244 -20.46 -24.91 0.88
C GLY A 244 -19.55 -24.29 1.93
N ALA A 245 -18.37 -23.80 1.55
CA ALA A 245 -17.56 -22.94 2.42
C ALA A 245 -18.38 -21.73 2.87
N THR A 246 -18.35 -21.41 4.17
CA THR A 246 -19.10 -20.30 4.76
C THR A 246 -18.15 -19.29 5.40
N ILE A 247 -18.58 -18.03 5.48
CA ILE A 247 -17.81 -16.96 6.11
C ILE A 247 -17.71 -17.21 7.62
N ILE A 248 -16.52 -17.07 8.17
CA ILE A 248 -16.25 -17.08 9.61
C ILE A 248 -16.42 -15.66 10.14
N SER A 249 -17.47 -15.42 10.92
CA SER A 249 -17.83 -14.06 11.39
C SER A 249 -16.89 -13.50 12.46
N GLN A 250 -16.28 -14.37 13.28
CA GLN A 250 -15.35 -13.98 14.33
C GLN A 250 -14.34 -15.09 14.58
N MET A 251 -13.12 -14.70 14.89
CA MET A 251 -11.99 -15.60 15.13
C MET A 251 -11.02 -14.92 16.10
N SER A 252 -10.40 -15.70 16.97
CA SER A 252 -9.31 -15.23 17.82
C SER A 252 -8.00 -15.06 17.04
N TYR A 253 -7.06 -14.27 17.56
CA TYR A 253 -5.74 -14.11 16.94
C TYR A 253 -4.97 -15.43 16.83
N ASP A 254 -5.11 -16.32 17.82
CA ASP A 254 -4.46 -17.63 17.81
C ASP A 254 -5.01 -18.50 16.67
N GLU A 255 -6.33 -18.58 16.52
CA GLU A 255 -6.98 -19.32 15.43
C GLU A 255 -6.60 -18.76 14.05
N ALA A 256 -6.58 -17.43 13.91
CA ALA A 256 -6.19 -16.78 12.66
C ALA A 256 -4.72 -17.03 12.31
N THR A 257 -3.84 -17.04 13.32
CA THR A 257 -2.42 -17.35 13.18
C THR A 257 -2.19 -18.78 12.73
N GLU A 258 -2.88 -19.75 13.34
CA GLU A 258 -2.81 -21.15 12.94
C GLU A 258 -3.33 -21.36 11.51
N LEU A 259 -4.48 -20.77 11.15
CA LEU A 259 -5.02 -20.88 9.79
C LEU A 259 -4.08 -20.27 8.74
N ALA A 260 -3.51 -19.11 9.04
CA ALA A 260 -2.53 -18.46 8.18
C ALA A 260 -1.26 -19.31 8.02
N TYR A 261 -0.80 -19.95 9.11
CA TYR A 261 0.34 -20.86 9.09
C TYR A 261 0.08 -22.10 8.22
N PHE A 262 -1.12 -22.67 8.29
CA PHE A 262 -1.53 -23.85 7.49
C PHE A 262 -1.99 -23.53 6.06
N GLY A 263 -1.83 -22.29 5.61
CA GLY A 263 -1.95 -21.93 4.18
C GLY A 263 -3.23 -21.21 3.77
N ALA A 264 -4.00 -20.68 4.72
CA ALA A 264 -5.08 -19.74 4.40
C ALA A 264 -4.50 -18.47 3.77
N LYS A 265 -4.57 -18.34 2.44
CA LYS A 265 -3.97 -17.23 1.69
C LYS A 265 -4.52 -15.84 2.04
N VAL A 266 -5.70 -15.80 2.66
CA VAL A 266 -6.45 -14.58 3.00
C VAL A 266 -5.81 -13.83 4.18
N ILE A 267 -5.08 -14.51 5.08
CA ILE A 267 -4.41 -13.90 6.23
C ILE A 267 -2.93 -14.27 6.19
N HIS A 268 -2.05 -13.31 6.45
CA HIS A 268 -0.62 -13.57 6.57
C HIS A 268 -0.18 -13.50 8.04
N PRO A 269 0.58 -14.48 8.57
CA PRO A 269 0.94 -14.50 10.00
C PRO A 269 1.67 -13.22 10.45
N LYS A 270 2.54 -12.67 9.60
CA LYS A 270 3.28 -11.42 9.89
C LYS A 270 2.38 -10.19 10.06
N MET A 271 1.20 -10.18 9.43
CA MET A 271 0.23 -9.11 9.58
C MET A 271 -0.30 -9.05 11.03
N MET A 272 -0.46 -10.18 11.72
CA MET A 272 -1.09 -10.18 13.04
C MET A 272 -0.14 -9.77 14.16
N SER A 273 1.17 -10.02 14.03
CA SER A 273 2.13 -9.79 15.11
C SER A 273 2.13 -8.37 15.70
N PRO A 274 1.97 -7.27 14.92
CA PRO A 274 1.87 -5.92 15.49
C PRO A 274 0.53 -5.60 16.17
N LEU A 275 -0.51 -6.41 15.96
CA LEU A 275 -1.88 -6.16 16.43
C LEU A 275 -2.21 -6.90 17.73
N ILE A 276 -1.25 -7.67 18.26
CA ILE A 276 -1.36 -8.47 19.49
C ILE A 276 -0.63 -7.76 20.64
#